data_AF-A0A7Y1X4A0-F1
#
_entry.id   AF-A0A7Y1X4A0-F1
#
_cell.length_a   1.000
_cell.length_b   1.000
_cell.length_c   1.000
_cell.angle_alpha   90.00
_cell.angle_beta   90.00
_cell.angle_gamma   90.00
#
_symmetry.space_group_name_H-M   'P 1'
#
loop_
_entity.id
_entity.type
_entity.pdbx_description
1 polymer ?
#
loop_
_entity_poly.entity_id
_entity_poly.type
_entity_poly.pdbx_seq_one_letter_code
_entity_poly.pdbx_strand_id
1 'polypeptide(L)'
;MARPLVSPVFKLHPDLARDGIPIGDFPLSRLLMINDAAYPWFVLVPRVPDIKDAYQLEPEQHQHLTEESRALCNALMSAFNGEKMNVAALGNMTPQLHVHHIVRFKNDPAWPGPIWGVQPMTPMTEVQIAVRRGLLKPYLPDLSP
;
A
#
# COMPACT_ATOMS: atom_id res chain seq x y z
N MET A 1 31.66 3.92 -24.21
CA MET A 1 30.47 4.73 -24.54
C MET A 1 29.81 5.14 -23.24
N ALA A 2 29.71 6.44 -22.97
CA ALA A 2 29.07 6.94 -21.75
C ALA A 2 27.55 6.73 -21.86
N ARG A 3 26.99 5.88 -20.99
CA ARG A 3 25.54 5.86 -20.75
C ARG A 3 25.12 7.22 -20.18
N PRO A 4 23.96 7.78 -20.56
CA PRO A 4 23.48 9.00 -19.93
C PRO A 4 23.32 8.75 -18.42
N LEU A 5 23.98 9.57 -17.61
CA LEU A 5 23.86 9.59 -16.16
C LEU A 5 22.58 10.32 -15.77
N VAL A 6 21.42 9.74 -16.09
CA VAL A 6 20.16 10.19 -15.50
C VAL A 6 19.73 9.07 -14.57
N SER A 7 19.95 9.26 -13.27
CA SER A 7 19.36 8.37 -12.26
C SER A 7 17.87 8.29 -12.54
N PRO A 8 17.28 7.10 -12.71
CA PRO A 8 15.88 6.97 -13.07
C PRO A 8 15.02 7.65 -11.99
N VAL A 9 14.12 8.54 -12.42
CA VAL A 9 13.18 9.20 -11.53
C VAL A 9 12.09 8.18 -11.16
N PHE A 10 11.73 8.10 -9.88
CA PHE A 10 10.60 7.28 -9.45
C PHE A 10 9.33 7.61 -10.26
N LYS A 11 8.70 6.58 -10.81
CA LYS A 11 7.41 6.66 -11.49
C LYS A 11 6.51 5.54 -10.99
N LEU A 12 5.30 5.88 -10.56
CA LEU A 12 4.32 4.89 -10.12
C LEU A 12 3.86 4.03 -11.31
N HIS A 13 3.81 2.72 -11.11
CA HIS A 13 3.37 1.77 -12.13
C HIS A 13 1.93 2.05 -12.57
N PRO A 14 1.57 1.94 -13.87
CA PRO A 14 0.22 2.21 -14.36
C PRO A 14 -0.88 1.41 -13.65
N ASP A 15 -0.63 0.14 -13.31
CA ASP A 15 -1.59 -0.68 -12.57
C ASP A 15 -1.87 -0.13 -11.16
N LEU A 16 -0.81 0.28 -10.44
CA LEU A 16 -0.95 0.88 -9.11
C LEU A 16 -1.64 2.25 -9.19
N ALA A 17 -1.39 3.02 -10.25
CA ALA A 17 -2.07 4.30 -10.48
C ALA A 17 -3.55 4.12 -10.87
N ARG A 18 -3.89 3.05 -11.58
CA ARG A 18 -5.27 2.70 -11.95
C ARG A 18 -6.08 2.24 -10.73
N ASP A 19 -5.49 1.35 -9.94
CA ASP A 19 -6.22 0.65 -8.88
C ASP A 19 -6.10 1.35 -7.51
N GLY A 20 -5.13 2.26 -7.35
CA GLY A 20 -4.81 2.93 -6.09
C GLY A 20 -5.24 4.40 -6.05
N ILE A 21 -5.86 4.78 -4.93
CA ILE A 21 -6.19 6.17 -4.57
C ILE A 21 -5.04 6.73 -3.71
N PRO A 22 -4.35 7.81 -4.13
CA PRO A 22 -3.25 8.39 -3.36
C PRO A 22 -3.69 8.91 -1.98
N ILE A 23 -3.06 8.45 -0.91
CA ILE A 23 -3.33 8.94 0.45
C ILE A 23 -2.33 10.01 0.86
N GLY A 24 -1.05 9.76 0.58
CA GLY A 24 0.05 10.64 0.90
C GLY A 24 1.37 9.90 0.85
N ASP A 25 2.41 10.51 1.37
CA ASP A 25 3.79 10.06 1.23
C ASP A 25 4.47 9.94 2.61
N PHE A 26 4.92 8.73 2.95
CA PHE A 26 5.93 8.51 4.01
C PHE A 26 7.31 8.94 3.49
N PRO A 27 8.36 9.03 4.34
CA PRO A 27 9.71 9.42 3.90
C PRO A 27 10.25 8.65 2.69
N LEU A 28 10.13 7.32 2.69
CA LEU A 28 10.53 6.43 1.60
C LEU A 28 9.36 6.10 0.66
N SER A 29 8.19 5.76 1.21
CA SER A 29 7.12 5.13 0.42
C SER A 29 5.93 6.04 0.15
N ARG A 30 5.34 5.90 -1.04
CA ARG A 30 4.00 6.39 -1.33
C ARG A 30 2.95 5.46 -0.74
N LEU A 31 1.96 6.01 -0.05
CA LEU A 31 0.81 5.27 0.44
C LEU A 31 -0.37 5.42 -0.53
N LEU A 32 -0.88 4.29 -1.01
CA LEU A 32 -2.13 4.23 -1.77
C LEU A 32 -3.17 3.43 -0.98
N MET A 33 -4.43 3.81 -1.12
CA MET A 33 -5.58 2.99 -0.73
C MET A 33 -6.11 2.30 -1.99
N ILE A 34 -6.16 0.97 -2.00
CA ILE A 34 -6.69 0.22 -3.13
C ILE A 34 -8.19 0.47 -3.24
N ASN A 35 -8.68 0.73 -4.46
CA ASN A 35 -10.07 1.02 -4.75
C ASN A 35 -10.96 -0.24 -4.73
N ASP A 36 -10.89 -0.97 -3.63
CA ASP A 36 -11.73 -2.12 -3.34
C ASP A 36 -12.48 -1.90 -2.02
N ALA A 37 -13.80 -1.83 -2.11
CA ALA A 37 -14.70 -1.64 -0.99
C ALA A 37 -14.77 -2.88 -0.09
N ALA A 38 -14.40 -4.07 -0.59
CA ALA A 38 -14.51 -5.32 0.16
C ALA A 38 -13.59 -5.38 1.39
N TYR A 39 -12.46 -4.67 1.38
CA TYR A 39 -11.45 -4.70 2.45
C TYR A 39 -10.85 -3.31 2.71
N PRO A 40 -10.49 -2.95 3.94
CA PRO A 40 -9.56 -1.85 4.19
C PRO A 40 -8.16 -2.26 3.71
N TRP A 41 -7.83 -1.89 2.47
CA TRP A 41 -6.63 -2.33 1.77
C TRP A 41 -5.78 -1.14 1.33
N PHE A 42 -4.54 -1.13 1.80
CA PHE A 42 -3.55 -0.11 1.50
C PHE A 42 -2.28 -0.76 0.94
N VAL A 43 -1.49 0.02 0.20
CA VAL A 43 -0.18 -0.40 -0.29
C VAL A 43 0.87 0.68 -0.06
N LEU A 44 2.04 0.27 0.43
CA LEU A 44 3.25 1.08 0.40
C LEU A 44 4.02 0.79 -0.89
N VAL A 45 4.40 1.85 -1.60
CA VAL A 45 5.22 1.78 -2.81
C VAL A 45 6.50 2.58 -2.55
N PRO A 46 7.64 1.93 -2.24
CA PRO A 46 8.92 2.64 -2.08
C PRO A 46 9.21 3.51 -3.29
N ARG A 47 9.53 4.79 -3.07
CA ARG A 47 9.81 5.75 -4.14
C ARG A 47 11.25 5.63 -4.66
N VAL A 48 11.67 4.40 -4.92
CA VAL A 48 12.99 4.02 -5.44
C VAL A 48 12.80 3.45 -6.84
N PRO A 49 13.52 3.96 -7.86
CA PRO A 49 13.35 3.48 -9.23
C PRO A 49 13.81 2.03 -9.40
N ASP A 50 13.16 1.32 -10.34
CA ASP A 50 13.56 -0.01 -10.82
C ASP A 50 13.66 -1.12 -9.76
N ILE A 51 13.04 -0.93 -8.59
CA ILE A 51 12.93 -1.95 -7.54
C ILE A 51 11.70 -2.83 -7.79
N LYS A 52 11.92 -4.13 -7.84
CA LYS A 52 10.89 -5.16 -7.99
C LYS A 52 10.59 -5.89 -6.69
N ASP A 53 11.64 -6.18 -5.94
CA ASP A 53 11.57 -7.01 -4.74
C ASP A 53 12.26 -6.30 -3.57
N ALA A 54 11.77 -6.53 -2.35
CA ALA A 54 12.30 -5.86 -1.16
C ALA A 54 13.80 -6.07 -0.97
N TYR A 55 14.34 -7.24 -1.31
CA TYR A 55 15.77 -7.54 -1.16
C TYR A 55 16.68 -6.66 -2.04
N GLN A 56 16.13 -5.99 -3.06
CA GLN A 56 16.86 -5.10 -3.97
C GLN A 56 17.01 -3.69 -3.39
N LEU A 57 16.30 -3.36 -2.31
CA LEU A 57 16.50 -2.12 -1.57
C LEU A 57 17.85 -2.12 -0.88
N GLU A 58 18.48 -0.95 -0.80
CA GLU A 58 19.65 -0.76 0.05
C GLU A 58 19.27 -1.04 1.53
N PRO A 59 20.20 -1.50 2.38
CA PRO A 59 19.89 -1.88 3.76
C PRO A 59 19.12 -0.82 4.56
N GLU A 60 19.49 0.45 4.41
CA GLU A 60 18.84 1.58 5.06
C GLU A 60 17.41 1.81 4.53
N GLN A 61 17.19 1.63 3.22
CA GLN A 61 15.87 1.74 2.60
C GLN A 61 14.97 0.57 3.04
N HIS A 62 15.51 -0.65 3.13
CA HIS A 62 14.77 -1.80 3.63
C HIS A 62 14.35 -1.60 5.09
N GLN A 63 15.22 -1.02 5.92
CA GLN A 63 14.89 -0.65 7.28
C GLN A 63 13.76 0.40 7.34
N HIS A 64 13.88 1.50 6.57
CA HIS A 64 12.81 2.50 6.49
C HIS A 64 11.47 1.89 6.03
N LEU A 65 11.46 1.04 5.01
CA LEU A 65 10.25 0.35 4.57
C LEU A 65 9.63 -0.50 5.69
N THR A 66 10.46 -1.17 6.49
CA THR A 66 10.00 -1.98 7.63
C THR A 66 9.37 -1.12 8.71
N GLU A 67 9.97 0.03 9.03
CA GLU A 67 9.48 0.99 10.01
C GLU A 67 8.15 1.63 9.56
N GLU A 68 8.07 2.07 8.30
CA GLU A 68 6.84 2.60 7.68
C GLU A 68 5.72 1.56 7.66
N SER A 69 6.04 0.32 7.27
CA SER A 69 5.10 -0.81 7.26
C SER A 69 4.54 -1.09 8.65
N ARG A 70 5.39 -1.08 9.68
CA ARG A 70 4.97 -1.23 11.08
C ARG A 70 4.09 -0.07 11.53
N ALA A 71 4.45 1.17 11.24
CA ALA A 71 3.65 2.35 11.59
C ALA A 71 2.27 2.31 10.93
N LEU A 72 2.22 1.98 9.65
CA LEU A 72 0.98 1.81 8.90
C LEU A 72 0.12 0.69 9.47
N CYS A 73 0.70 -0.46 9.82
CA CYS A 73 -0.05 -1.56 10.44
C CYS A 73 -0.76 -1.11 11.72
N ASN A 74 -0.05 -0.40 12.61
CA ASN A 74 -0.63 0.11 13.85
C ASN A 74 -1.76 1.11 13.57
N ALA A 75 -1.52 2.07 12.67
CA ALA A 75 -2.52 3.06 12.29
C ALA A 75 -3.79 2.41 11.71
N LEU A 76 -3.64 1.45 10.79
CA LEU A 76 -4.77 0.76 10.16
C LEU A 76 -5.55 -0.10 11.15
N MET A 77 -4.86 -0.86 12.01
CA MET A 77 -5.53 -1.68 13.02
C MET A 77 -6.33 -0.82 14.01
N SER A 78 -5.79 0.33 14.42
CA SER A 78 -6.53 1.28 15.27
C SER A 78 -7.68 1.98 14.54
N ALA A 79 -7.46 2.45 13.31
CA ALA A 79 -8.46 3.19 12.54
C ALA A 79 -9.67 2.35 12.13
N PHE A 80 -9.45 1.08 11.80
CA PHE A 80 -10.49 0.17 11.32
C PHE A 80 -10.97 -0.83 12.36
N ASN A 81 -10.41 -0.80 13.58
CA ASN A 81 -10.68 -1.77 14.64
C ASN A 81 -10.59 -3.23 14.13
N GLY A 82 -9.51 -3.52 13.41
CA GLY A 82 -9.32 -4.80 12.72
C GLY A 82 -9.14 -5.98 13.67
N GLU A 83 -9.47 -7.19 13.20
CA GLU A 83 -9.19 -8.42 13.94
C GLU A 83 -7.80 -8.99 13.61
N LYS A 84 -7.35 -8.84 12.35
CA LYS A 84 -6.05 -9.35 11.90
C LYS A 84 -5.47 -8.49 10.78
N MET A 85 -4.15 -8.30 10.79
CA MET A 85 -3.42 -7.68 9.69
C MET A 85 -2.85 -8.76 8.75
N ASN A 86 -2.94 -8.54 7.44
CA ASN A 86 -2.19 -9.27 6.42
C ASN A 86 -1.20 -8.31 5.76
N VAL A 87 0.07 -8.72 5.69
CA VAL A 87 1.15 -7.97 5.03
C VAL A 87 1.83 -8.86 4.02
N ALA A 88 1.99 -8.40 2.78
CA ALA A 88 2.65 -9.18 1.73
C ALA A 88 3.27 -8.29 0.65
N ALA A 89 4.44 -8.68 0.16
CA ALA A 89 4.99 -8.23 -1.12
C ALA A 89 4.91 -9.42 -2.08
N LEU A 90 4.13 -9.29 -3.17
CA LEU A 90 3.90 -10.36 -4.14
C LEU A 90 4.50 -10.02 -5.50
N GLY A 91 3.88 -9.07 -6.24
CA GLY A 91 4.49 -8.51 -7.44
C GLY A 91 4.47 -9.36 -8.72
N ASN A 92 3.77 -10.50 -8.75
CA ASN A 92 3.76 -11.41 -9.92
C ASN A 92 3.35 -10.74 -11.24
N MET A 93 2.32 -9.89 -11.22
CA MET A 93 1.79 -9.19 -12.41
C MET A 93 2.27 -7.74 -12.50
N THR A 94 2.42 -7.08 -11.35
CA THR A 94 2.83 -5.68 -11.25
C THR A 94 4.25 -5.66 -10.67
N PRO A 95 5.29 -5.53 -11.51
CA PRO A 95 6.67 -5.82 -11.10
C PRO A 95 7.29 -4.73 -10.24
N GLN A 96 6.70 -3.54 -10.10
CA GLN A 96 7.21 -2.52 -9.18
C GLN A 96 6.94 -2.95 -7.74
N LEU A 97 7.95 -2.89 -6.88
CA LEU A 97 7.81 -3.24 -5.47
C LEU A 97 6.68 -2.45 -4.82
N HIS A 98 5.74 -3.20 -4.24
CA HIS A 98 4.69 -2.67 -3.41
C HIS A 98 4.37 -3.69 -2.31
N VAL A 99 4.06 -3.19 -1.13
CA VAL A 99 3.73 -4.01 0.05
C VAL A 99 2.28 -3.75 0.41
N HIS A 100 1.47 -4.80 0.40
CA HIS A 100 0.07 -4.76 0.78
C HIS A 100 -0.10 -4.78 2.30
N HIS A 101 -1.05 -3.99 2.79
CA HIS A 101 -1.50 -3.94 4.18
C HIS A 101 -3.02 -4.02 4.19
N ILE A 102 -3.55 -5.15 4.63
CA ILE A 102 -4.98 -5.46 4.54
C ILE A 102 -5.50 -5.77 5.94
N VAL A 103 -6.46 -4.98 6.39
CA VAL A 103 -7.21 -5.24 7.62
C VAL A 103 -8.24 -6.33 7.35
N ARG A 104 -8.25 -7.38 8.17
CA ARG A 104 -9.08 -8.58 8.02
C ARG A 104 -10.05 -8.74 9.19
N PHE A 105 -11.18 -9.37 8.90
CA PHE A 105 -12.25 -9.67 9.85
C PHE A 105 -12.74 -11.10 9.62
N LYS A 106 -13.28 -11.76 10.65
CA LYS A 106 -13.79 -13.14 10.51
C LYS A 106 -14.98 -13.25 9.56
N ASN A 107 -15.68 -12.14 9.33
CA ASN A 107 -16.82 -12.04 8.43
C ASN A 107 -16.47 -11.40 7.08
N ASP A 108 -15.19 -11.14 6.79
CA ASP A 108 -14.80 -10.62 5.49
C ASP A 108 -14.94 -11.68 4.38
N PRO A 109 -15.14 -11.30 3.11
CA PRO A 109 -15.49 -12.24 2.04
C PRO A 109 -14.48 -13.35 1.75
N ALA A 110 -13.24 -13.22 2.24
CA ALA A 110 -12.16 -14.16 1.96
C ALA A 110 -11.67 -14.92 3.20
N TRP A 111 -12.23 -14.65 4.39
CA TRP A 111 -11.75 -15.29 5.62
C TRP A 111 -11.97 -16.83 5.60
N PRO A 112 -10.99 -17.65 6.05
CA PRO A 112 -9.67 -17.32 6.61
C PRO A 112 -8.54 -17.25 5.55
N GLY A 113 -8.88 -17.38 4.27
CA GLY A 113 -7.93 -17.39 3.16
C GLY A 113 -7.36 -16.01 2.79
N PRO A 114 -6.41 -15.99 1.84
CA PRO A 114 -5.93 -14.75 1.24
C PRO A 114 -7.03 -14.07 0.41
N ILE A 115 -6.96 -12.74 0.27
CA ILE A 115 -7.96 -11.99 -0.53
C ILE A 115 -7.72 -12.12 -2.05
N TRP A 116 -6.49 -12.38 -2.47
CA TRP A 116 -6.09 -12.31 -3.88
C TRP A 116 -6.76 -13.41 -4.71
N GLY A 117 -7.51 -13.00 -5.74
CA GLY A 117 -8.17 -13.92 -6.67
C GLY A 117 -9.50 -14.51 -6.18
N VAL A 118 -9.99 -14.09 -5.01
CA VAL A 118 -11.28 -14.57 -4.46
C VAL A 118 -12.47 -13.97 -5.20
N GLN A 119 -12.44 -12.66 -5.48
CA GLN A 119 -13.48 -11.95 -6.21
C GLN A 119 -12.90 -10.72 -6.94
N PRO A 120 -13.61 -10.20 -7.95
CA PRO A 120 -13.24 -8.92 -8.56
C PRO A 120 -13.26 -7.78 -7.54
N MET A 121 -12.38 -6.80 -7.70
CA MET A 121 -12.40 -5.57 -6.88
C MET A 121 -13.73 -4.85 -7.08
N THR A 122 -14.31 -4.36 -5.98
CA THR A 122 -15.53 -3.56 -6.02
C THR A 122 -15.18 -2.10 -5.78
N PRO A 123 -15.32 -1.20 -6.77
CA PRO A 123 -14.96 0.21 -6.59
C PRO A 123 -15.68 0.85 -5.40
N MET A 124 -14.95 1.64 -4.62
CA MET A 124 -15.55 2.47 -3.59
C MET A 124 -16.27 3.66 -4.19
N THR A 125 -17.36 4.06 -3.54
CA THR A 125 -17.99 5.37 -3.73
C THR A 125 -17.15 6.48 -3.11
N GLU A 126 -17.32 7.73 -3.57
CA GLU A 126 -16.68 8.90 -2.99
C GLU A 126 -16.92 9.05 -1.48
N VAL A 127 -18.12 8.69 -1.01
CA VAL A 127 -18.46 8.69 0.42
C VAL A 127 -17.62 7.67 1.18
N GLN A 128 -17.47 6.44 0.66
CA GLN A 128 -16.62 5.43 1.29
C GLN A 128 -15.15 5.86 1.31
N ILE A 129 -14.65 6.47 0.24
CA ILE A 129 -13.29 7.01 0.17
C ILE A 129 -13.10 8.10 1.25
N ALA A 130 -14.02 9.05 1.34
CA ALA A 130 -13.97 10.14 2.33
C ALA A 130 -14.02 9.60 3.77
N VAL A 131 -14.89 8.63 4.05
CA VAL A 131 -14.97 7.97 5.37
C VAL A 131 -13.65 7.28 5.72
N ARG A 132 -13.07 6.49 4.80
CA ARG A 132 -11.79 5.80 5.06
C ARG A 132 -10.64 6.78 5.30
N ARG A 133 -10.58 7.90 4.54
CA ARG A 133 -9.62 8.98 4.81
C ARG A 133 -9.83 9.60 6.18
N GLY A 134 -11.08 9.87 6.54
CA GLY A 134 -11.45 10.43 7.84
C GLY A 134 -11.03 9.54 9.01
N LEU A 135 -11.20 8.21 8.89
CA LEU A 135 -10.76 7.24 9.89
C LEU A 135 -9.24 7.22 10.07
N LEU A 136 -8.48 7.42 8.99
CA LEU A 136 -7.03 7.34 9.03
C LEU A 136 -6.36 8.61 9.58
N LYS A 137 -7.00 9.78 9.37
CA LYS A 137 -6.46 11.10 9.69
C LYS A 137 -5.92 11.26 11.14
N PRO A 138 -6.58 10.75 12.19
CA PRO A 138 -6.07 10.86 13.56
C PRO A 138 -4.77 10.05 13.80
N TYR A 139 -4.52 9.03 13.00
CA TYR A 139 -3.41 8.09 13.19
C TYR A 139 -2.22 8.37 12.26
N LEU A 140 -2.46 9.06 11.14
CA LEU A 140 -1.44 9.49 10.19
C LEU A 140 -1.69 10.96 9.79
N PRO A 141 -1.53 11.91 10.73
CA PRO A 141 -1.94 13.31 10.53
C PRO A 141 -1.09 14.05 9.48
N ASP A 142 0.15 13.62 9.27
CA ASP A 142 1.10 14.29 8.37
C ASP A 142 1.00 13.79 6.92
N LEU A 143 0.19 12.76 6.66
CA LEU A 143 -0.03 12.25 5.30
C LEU A 143 -1.09 13.09 4.60
N SER A 144 -0.66 13.84 3.58
CA SER A 144 -1.53 14.52 2.62
C SER A 144 -1.13 14.12 1.19
N PRO A 145 -2.09 14.01 0.24
CA PRO A 145 -1.79 13.69 -1.15
C PRO A 145 -0.94 14.75 -1.84
#